data_AF-A0A9E7Z6H5-F1
#
_entry.id   AF-A0A9E7Z6H5-F1
#
_cell.length_a   1.000
_cell.length_b   1.000
_cell.length_c   1.000
_cell.angle_alpha   90.00
_cell.angle_beta   90.00
_cell.angle_gamma   90.00
#
_symmetry.space_group_name_H-M   'P 1'
#
loop_
_entity.id
_entity.type
_entity.pdbx_description
1 polymer ?
#
loop_
_entity_poly.entity_id
_entity_poly.type
_entity_poly.pdbx_seq_one_letter_code
_entity_poly.pdbx_strand_id
1 'polypeptide(L)'
;MLDGGADNDYLYGEAGDDSLLGGSGNDNLYGGTGNDTLEGGAGNDYLVSNEGSDTYVFNSGWGQDTIYNYDTTAGRSDVIAFGDGIAASDIIATRSGDDLILSLRNSSDKITVQSYFYSDATGPYRIDQVHFADGTSWDVAAVKALVQVPTSGADNLYGYTSDDVLNGLDGNDTIRGYGGNDTLRSDAGADTLYGGDGNDSIDGGADNDYLYGEAGDDALQGSSGNDTLYGGNGNDTLEGGAGNDYLNGNEGSDTYVFNSGWGQDSIYNYDTSTGRSDVIAFGDGIATDQLWFRRVNADLEVSVIGSTDKTTISNWYSGAAYHVDQFTTADGKRLLDTQVDSLVQAMASFSPPASGQSTLPQNYRDALESVITANWK
;
A
#
# COMPACT_ATOMS: atom_id res chain seq x y z
N MET A 1 -7.95 -46.40 -7.26
CA MET A 1 -6.49 -46.27 -7.49
C MET A 1 -6.21 -46.33 -8.97
N LEU A 2 -5.69 -45.23 -9.51
CA LEU A 2 -5.21 -45.08 -10.88
C LEU A 2 -3.73 -44.68 -10.82
N ASP A 3 -2.91 -45.25 -11.70
CA ASP A 3 -1.45 -45.05 -11.72
C ASP A 3 -1.01 -44.81 -13.17
N GLY A 4 -0.46 -43.63 -13.45
CA GLY A 4 0.05 -43.22 -14.77
C GLY A 4 1.42 -43.83 -15.06
N GLY A 5 2.28 -43.84 -14.04
CA GLY A 5 3.59 -44.46 -14.09
C GLY A 5 4.65 -43.50 -14.60
N ALA A 6 4.98 -43.53 -15.89
CA ALA A 6 6.02 -42.69 -16.46
C ALA A 6 5.52 -42.05 -17.76
N ASP A 7 6.13 -40.91 -18.12
CA ASP A 7 5.68 -40.00 -19.17
C ASP A 7 4.49 -39.15 -18.71
N ASN A 8 3.91 -38.34 -19.60
CA ASN A 8 2.83 -37.42 -19.26
C ASN A 8 1.47 -38.11 -19.38
N ASP A 9 0.74 -38.21 -18.28
CA ASP A 9 -0.51 -38.94 -18.16
C ASP A 9 -1.73 -38.04 -17.92
N TYR A 10 -2.91 -38.61 -18.19
CA TYR A 10 -4.21 -38.02 -17.87
C TYR A 10 -5.02 -39.04 -17.06
N LEU A 11 -5.32 -38.71 -15.81
CA LEU A 11 -6.00 -39.60 -14.87
C LEU A 11 -7.32 -38.97 -14.43
N TYR A 12 -8.39 -39.76 -14.42
CA TYR A 12 -9.74 -39.35 -14.01
C TYR A 12 -10.29 -40.36 -13.00
N GLY A 13 -10.55 -39.95 -11.76
CA GLY A 13 -11.19 -40.78 -10.72
C GLY A 13 -12.68 -40.99 -10.97
N GLU A 14 -13.33 -39.96 -11.51
CA GLU A 14 -14.78 -39.87 -11.74
C GLU A 14 -15.59 -39.70 -10.46
N ALA A 15 -16.10 -40.77 -9.86
CA ALA A 15 -16.98 -40.69 -8.70
C ALA A 15 -16.63 -41.77 -7.69
N GLY A 16 -16.53 -41.37 -6.43
CA GLY A 16 -16.04 -42.19 -5.33
C GLY A 16 -14.76 -41.60 -4.75
N ASP A 17 -14.28 -42.22 -3.67
CA ASP A 17 -13.02 -41.82 -3.05
C ASP A 17 -11.87 -42.49 -3.80
N ASP A 18 -11.17 -41.74 -4.64
CA ASP A 18 -10.11 -42.23 -5.51
C ASP A 18 -8.70 -41.91 -5.01
N SER A 19 -7.73 -42.64 -5.57
CA SER A 19 -6.30 -42.39 -5.35
C SER A 19 -5.64 -42.35 -6.72
N LEU A 20 -5.10 -41.20 -7.09
CA LEU A 20 -4.50 -40.94 -8.39
C LEU A 20 -3.00 -40.71 -8.18
N LEU A 21 -2.18 -41.53 -8.85
CA LEU A 21 -0.73 -41.44 -8.84
C LEU A 21 -0.26 -41.10 -10.26
N GLY A 22 0.25 -39.88 -10.49
CA GLY A 22 0.78 -39.46 -11.79
C GLY A 22 2.06 -40.22 -12.13
N GLY A 23 3.05 -40.12 -11.23
CA GLY A 23 4.29 -40.89 -11.31
C GLY A 23 5.45 -40.00 -11.72
N SER A 24 6.00 -40.15 -12.93
CA SER A 24 7.03 -39.25 -13.44
C SER A 24 6.65 -38.70 -14.80
N GLY A 25 6.74 -37.40 -14.99
CA GLY A 25 6.21 -36.74 -16.18
C GLY A 25 5.42 -35.51 -15.75
N ASN A 26 4.84 -34.79 -16.71
CA ASN A 26 3.94 -33.68 -16.41
C ASN A 26 2.51 -34.16 -16.59
N ASP A 27 1.86 -34.49 -15.49
CA ASP A 27 0.60 -35.22 -15.44
C ASP A 27 -0.59 -34.29 -15.20
N ASN A 28 -1.78 -34.75 -15.60
CA ASN A 28 -3.04 -34.07 -15.35
C ASN A 28 -3.96 -35.02 -14.58
N LEU A 29 -4.23 -34.71 -13.31
CA LEU A 29 -5.02 -35.55 -12.41
C LEU A 29 -6.34 -34.86 -12.09
N TYR A 30 -7.45 -35.56 -12.32
CA TYR A 30 -8.81 -35.12 -12.04
C TYR A 30 -9.48 -36.10 -11.08
N GLY A 31 -9.70 -35.70 -9.83
CA GLY A 31 -10.35 -36.52 -8.79
C GLY A 31 -11.80 -36.84 -9.17
N GLY A 32 -12.65 -35.82 -9.17
CA GLY A 32 -14.04 -35.91 -9.56
C GLY A 32 -14.94 -35.64 -8.36
N THR A 33 -15.86 -36.54 -8.04
CA THR A 33 -16.67 -36.41 -6.82
C THR A 33 -16.26 -37.45 -5.79
N GLY A 34 -16.13 -37.07 -4.53
CA GLY A 34 -15.69 -37.96 -3.47
C GLY A 34 -14.45 -37.40 -2.78
N ASN A 35 -13.93 -38.10 -1.78
CA ASN A 35 -12.73 -37.66 -1.08
C ASN A 35 -11.50 -38.29 -1.72
N ASP A 36 -10.84 -37.56 -2.60
CA ASP A 36 -9.77 -38.06 -3.44
C ASP A 36 -8.38 -37.79 -2.84
N THR A 37 -7.43 -38.64 -3.18
CA THR A 37 -6.00 -38.43 -2.92
C THR A 37 -5.25 -38.31 -4.24
N LEU A 38 -4.63 -37.16 -4.47
CA LEU A 38 -3.89 -36.85 -5.70
C LEU A 38 -2.40 -36.72 -5.40
N GLU A 39 -1.58 -37.54 -6.05
CA GLU A 39 -0.11 -37.49 -6.00
C GLU A 39 0.40 -37.27 -7.43
N GLY A 40 0.88 -36.07 -7.75
CA GLY A 40 1.47 -35.77 -9.06
C GLY A 40 2.72 -36.61 -9.30
N GLY A 41 3.64 -36.58 -8.35
CA GLY A 41 4.92 -37.28 -8.45
C GLY A 41 6.00 -36.36 -9.00
N ALA A 42 6.96 -36.90 -9.76
CA ALA A 42 8.07 -36.11 -10.27
C ALA A 42 7.71 -35.42 -11.58
N GLY A 43 7.65 -34.09 -11.60
CA GLY A 43 7.47 -33.33 -12.82
C GLY A 43 6.89 -31.94 -12.57
N ASN A 44 6.01 -31.47 -13.42
CA ASN A 44 5.22 -30.27 -13.14
C ASN A 44 3.77 -30.61 -13.44
N ASP A 45 3.02 -30.93 -12.41
CA ASP A 45 1.72 -31.56 -12.53
C ASP A 45 0.57 -30.58 -12.35
N TYR A 46 -0.57 -30.91 -12.93
CA TYR A 46 -1.82 -30.17 -12.77
C TYR A 46 -2.86 -31.02 -12.05
N LEU A 47 -3.24 -30.62 -10.84
CA LEU A 47 -4.06 -31.39 -9.92
C LEU A 47 -5.41 -30.69 -9.70
N VAL A 48 -6.50 -31.39 -10.01
CA VAL A 48 -7.88 -30.89 -9.88
C VAL A 48 -8.70 -31.90 -9.11
N SER A 49 -9.19 -31.57 -7.92
CA SER A 49 -9.98 -32.53 -7.14
C SER A 49 -11.48 -32.42 -7.46
N ASN A 50 -12.01 -31.19 -7.56
CA ASN A 50 -13.44 -30.87 -7.71
C ASN A 50 -14.24 -31.01 -6.40
N GLU A 51 -15.22 -31.92 -6.29
CA GLU A 51 -16.15 -31.95 -5.15
C GLU A 51 -15.72 -32.98 -4.11
N GLY A 52 -15.47 -32.58 -2.87
CA GLY A 52 -14.98 -33.54 -1.89
C GLY A 52 -14.26 -32.93 -0.71
N SER A 53 -13.66 -33.75 0.14
CA SER A 53 -12.58 -33.33 1.03
C SER A 53 -11.32 -34.04 0.59
N ASP A 54 -10.53 -33.34 -0.20
CA ASP A 54 -9.48 -33.95 -0.99
C ASP A 54 -8.10 -33.77 -0.36
N THR A 55 -7.16 -34.63 -0.72
CA THR A 55 -5.78 -34.59 -0.24
C THR A 55 -4.82 -34.52 -1.42
N TYR A 56 -4.04 -33.45 -1.49
CA TYR A 56 -2.94 -33.28 -2.43
C TYR A 56 -1.63 -33.57 -1.72
N VAL A 57 -0.90 -34.60 -2.16
CA VAL A 57 0.39 -34.97 -1.56
C VAL A 57 1.52 -34.29 -2.31
N PHE A 58 2.57 -33.88 -1.59
CA PHE A 58 3.77 -33.34 -2.20
C PHE A 58 5.04 -33.77 -1.46
N ASN A 59 6.10 -34.07 -2.21
CA ASN A 59 7.41 -34.46 -1.67
C ASN A 59 8.55 -33.70 -2.36
N SER A 60 9.76 -33.77 -1.80
CA SER A 60 10.94 -33.16 -2.42
C SER A 60 11.31 -33.88 -3.72
N GLY A 61 11.71 -33.10 -4.73
CA GLY A 61 12.01 -33.55 -6.08
C GLY A 61 10.78 -33.72 -6.98
N TRP A 62 9.60 -33.29 -6.51
CA TRP A 62 8.35 -33.37 -7.27
C TRP A 62 8.15 -32.21 -8.25
N GLY A 63 9.00 -31.18 -8.19
CA GLY A 63 9.01 -30.09 -9.15
C GLY A 63 7.95 -29.04 -8.85
N GLN A 64 7.32 -28.48 -9.88
CA GLN A 64 6.46 -27.29 -9.76
C GLN A 64 5.01 -27.62 -10.12
N ASP A 65 4.24 -28.00 -9.10
CA ASP A 65 2.87 -28.45 -9.27
C ASP A 65 1.88 -27.30 -9.12
N THR A 66 0.74 -27.45 -9.80
CA THR A 66 -0.36 -26.49 -9.78
C THR A 66 -1.64 -27.18 -9.35
N ILE A 67 -2.29 -26.63 -8.33
CA ILE A 67 -3.57 -27.08 -7.81
C ILE A 67 -4.67 -26.12 -8.25
N TYR A 68 -5.76 -26.67 -8.78
CA TYR A 68 -7.02 -25.97 -9.00
C TYR A 68 -8.10 -26.62 -8.11
N ASN A 69 -8.34 -26.02 -6.96
CA ASN A 69 -9.21 -26.55 -5.90
C ASN A 69 -10.59 -25.87 -5.91
N TYR A 70 -11.28 -25.81 -7.05
CA TYR A 70 -12.63 -25.22 -7.07
C TYR A 70 -13.65 -26.20 -6.47
N ASP A 71 -14.07 -25.94 -5.22
CA ASP A 71 -15.14 -26.68 -4.57
C ASP A 71 -16.15 -25.76 -3.85
N THR A 72 -17.43 -25.98 -4.13
CA THR A 72 -18.57 -25.26 -3.50
C THR A 72 -19.34 -26.13 -2.50
N THR A 73 -18.91 -27.37 -2.28
CA THR A 73 -19.56 -28.34 -1.41
C THR A 73 -19.50 -27.89 0.05
N ALA A 74 -20.62 -28.01 0.76
CA ALA A 74 -20.70 -27.61 2.16
C ALA A 74 -19.95 -28.60 3.06
N GLY A 75 -19.09 -28.09 3.93
CA GLY A 75 -18.34 -28.92 4.90
C GLY A 75 -17.11 -29.61 4.33
N ARG A 76 -16.70 -29.27 3.09
CA ARG A 76 -15.43 -29.68 2.50
C ARG A 76 -14.25 -29.22 3.33
N SER A 77 -13.18 -30.01 3.29
CA SER A 77 -11.95 -29.82 4.06
C SER A 77 -10.76 -30.33 3.26
N ASP A 78 -10.28 -29.53 2.32
CA ASP A 78 -9.18 -29.91 1.44
C ASP A 78 -7.83 -29.70 2.10
N VAL A 79 -6.90 -30.62 1.82
CA VAL A 79 -5.60 -30.69 2.50
C VAL A 79 -4.48 -30.76 1.49
N ILE A 80 -3.43 -29.96 1.69
CA ILE A 80 -2.10 -30.25 1.16
C ILE A 80 -1.33 -31.01 2.23
N ALA A 81 -0.81 -32.19 1.90
CA ALA A 81 0.00 -33.02 2.78
C ALA A 81 1.45 -33.07 2.29
N PHE A 82 2.36 -32.43 3.01
CA PHE A 82 3.79 -32.57 2.77
C PHE A 82 4.29 -33.88 3.38
N GLY A 83 5.00 -34.67 2.58
CA GLY A 83 5.54 -35.96 3.01
C GLY A 83 6.74 -35.87 3.95
N ASP A 84 7.24 -37.03 4.35
CA ASP A 84 8.34 -37.16 5.32
C ASP A 84 9.59 -36.37 4.89
N GLY A 85 10.19 -35.66 5.84
CA GLY A 85 11.43 -34.91 5.61
C GLY A 85 11.24 -33.47 5.13
N ILE A 86 9.99 -33.02 4.98
CA ILE A 86 9.64 -31.60 4.78
C ILE A 86 9.02 -31.09 6.08
N ALA A 87 9.73 -30.24 6.82
CA ALA A 87 9.16 -29.58 7.99
C ALA A 87 8.46 -28.28 7.59
N ALA A 88 7.55 -27.79 8.44
CA ALA A 88 6.88 -26.50 8.24
C ALA A 88 7.87 -25.33 8.06
N SER A 89 9.02 -25.37 8.76
CA SER A 89 10.08 -24.36 8.62
C SER A 89 10.80 -24.39 7.28
N ASP A 90 10.72 -25.49 6.53
CA ASP A 90 11.34 -25.66 5.22
C ASP A 90 10.49 -25.05 4.10
N ILE A 91 9.24 -24.69 4.38
CA ILE A 91 8.33 -24.06 3.43
C ILE A 91 8.35 -22.54 3.59
N ILE A 92 8.43 -21.86 2.45
CA ILE A 92 8.19 -20.43 2.32
C ILE A 92 6.83 -20.27 1.64
N ALA A 93 5.89 -19.61 2.30
CA ALA A 93 4.61 -19.23 1.71
C ALA A 93 4.72 -17.81 1.15
N THR A 94 4.31 -17.61 -0.10
CA THR A 94 4.18 -16.28 -0.71
C THR A 94 2.85 -16.17 -1.46
N ARG A 95 2.39 -14.93 -1.66
CA ARG A 95 1.21 -14.60 -2.45
C ARG A 95 1.62 -13.95 -3.76
N SER A 96 1.00 -14.35 -4.87
CA SER A 96 1.15 -13.69 -6.17
C SER A 96 -0.22 -13.44 -6.78
N GLY A 97 -0.69 -12.19 -6.72
CA GLY A 97 -2.09 -11.90 -7.01
C GLY A 97 -2.99 -12.66 -6.04
N ASP A 98 -3.87 -13.53 -6.55
CA ASP A 98 -4.71 -14.41 -5.72
C ASP A 98 -4.14 -15.83 -5.53
N ASP A 99 -2.99 -16.14 -6.12
CA ASP A 99 -2.38 -17.46 -6.00
C ASP A 99 -1.58 -17.57 -4.70
N LEU A 100 -1.69 -18.72 -4.04
CA LEU A 100 -0.78 -19.13 -2.96
C LEU A 100 0.36 -19.94 -3.56
N ILE A 101 1.59 -19.62 -3.19
CA ILE A 101 2.79 -20.36 -3.59
C ILE A 101 3.47 -20.88 -2.34
N LEU A 102 3.63 -22.20 -2.23
CA LEU A 102 4.38 -22.87 -1.17
C LEU A 102 5.67 -23.43 -1.77
N SER A 103 6.80 -22.79 -1.50
CA SER A 103 8.12 -23.16 -2.05
C SER A 103 8.98 -23.86 -1.00
N LEU A 104 9.67 -24.93 -1.39
CA LEU A 104 10.63 -25.59 -0.54
C LEU A 104 11.97 -24.83 -0.55
N ARG A 105 12.50 -24.49 0.64
CA ARG A 105 13.76 -23.77 0.80
C ARG A 105 14.90 -24.49 0.09
N ASN A 106 15.73 -23.72 -0.63
CA ASN A 106 16.88 -24.23 -1.37
C ASN A 106 16.56 -25.29 -2.43
N SER A 107 15.31 -25.36 -2.89
CA SER A 107 14.85 -26.18 -4.00
C SER A 107 14.13 -25.34 -5.05
N SER A 108 13.92 -25.91 -6.24
CA SER A 108 12.96 -25.40 -7.22
C SER A 108 11.55 -25.96 -7.01
N ASP A 109 11.41 -26.91 -6.08
CA ASP A 109 10.14 -27.56 -5.77
C ASP A 109 9.14 -26.55 -5.17
N LYS A 110 7.92 -26.51 -5.71
CA LYS A 110 6.85 -25.67 -5.18
C LYS A 110 5.48 -26.21 -5.55
N ILE A 111 4.48 -25.81 -4.76
CA ILE A 111 3.06 -25.97 -5.10
C ILE A 111 2.47 -24.58 -5.30
N THR A 112 1.72 -24.39 -6.39
CA THR A 112 0.92 -23.18 -6.64
C THR A 112 -0.56 -23.53 -6.56
N VAL A 113 -1.29 -22.92 -5.62
CA VAL A 113 -2.75 -23.06 -5.52
C VAL A 113 -3.39 -21.85 -6.20
N GLN A 114 -4.06 -22.12 -7.33
CA GLN A 114 -4.67 -21.07 -8.13
C GLN A 114 -5.84 -20.41 -7.42
N SER A 115 -5.89 -19.09 -7.42
CA SER A 115 -6.98 -18.28 -6.86
C SER A 115 -7.25 -18.53 -5.38
N TYR A 116 -6.28 -19.05 -4.61
CA TYR A 116 -6.42 -19.35 -3.18
C TYR A 116 -7.04 -18.19 -2.38
N PHE A 117 -6.58 -16.97 -2.63
CA PHE A 117 -7.01 -15.75 -1.94
C PHE A 117 -8.24 -15.09 -2.54
N TYR A 118 -8.89 -15.70 -3.54
CA TYR A 118 -10.12 -15.20 -4.12
C TYR A 118 -11.19 -14.95 -3.04
N SER A 119 -11.72 -13.73 -3.02
CA SER A 119 -12.62 -13.26 -1.96
C SER A 119 -12.03 -13.44 -0.56
N ASP A 120 -10.78 -13.01 -0.38
CA ASP A 120 -10.10 -13.03 0.92
C ASP A 120 -9.98 -14.45 1.52
N ALA A 121 -9.65 -15.42 0.66
CA ALA A 121 -9.58 -16.84 0.99
C ALA A 121 -10.85 -17.40 1.66
N THR A 122 -12.02 -16.78 1.40
CA THR A 122 -13.33 -17.33 1.80
C THR A 122 -14.03 -18.05 0.63
N GLY A 123 -13.52 -17.88 -0.58
CA GLY A 123 -14.05 -18.45 -1.80
C GLY A 123 -13.84 -19.96 -1.97
N PRO A 124 -14.33 -20.52 -3.09
CA PRO A 124 -14.34 -21.96 -3.35
C PRO A 124 -12.96 -22.54 -3.66
N TYR A 125 -11.96 -21.70 -3.96
CA TYR A 125 -10.62 -22.10 -4.42
C TYR A 125 -9.61 -22.41 -3.32
N ARG A 126 -9.91 -22.03 -2.06
CA ARG A 126 -8.95 -22.16 -0.96
C ARG A 126 -8.66 -23.64 -0.66
N ILE A 127 -7.45 -23.94 -0.20
CA ILE A 127 -7.16 -25.16 0.57
C ILE A 127 -7.43 -24.85 2.05
N ASP A 128 -8.12 -25.73 2.76
CA ASP A 128 -8.50 -25.48 4.16
C ASP A 128 -7.33 -25.72 5.12
N GLN A 129 -6.47 -26.71 4.82
CA GLN A 129 -5.35 -27.07 5.69
C GLN A 129 -4.08 -27.47 4.93
N VAL A 130 -2.92 -27.18 5.53
CA VAL A 130 -1.62 -27.69 5.11
C VAL A 130 -1.06 -28.53 6.24
N HIS A 131 -0.73 -29.79 6.00
CA HIS A 131 -0.28 -30.76 7.00
C HIS A 131 1.17 -31.19 6.76
N PHE A 132 1.87 -31.43 7.86
CA PHE A 132 3.25 -31.92 7.87
C PHE A 132 3.36 -33.22 8.66
N ALA A 133 4.38 -34.02 8.36
CA ALA A 133 4.58 -35.35 8.95
C ALA A 133 4.76 -35.35 10.49
N ASP A 134 5.20 -34.24 11.08
CA ASP A 134 5.36 -34.10 12.54
C ASP A 134 4.05 -33.76 13.28
N GLY A 135 2.94 -33.63 12.54
CA GLY A 135 1.63 -33.27 13.06
C GLY A 135 1.39 -31.75 13.13
N THR A 136 2.35 -30.92 12.70
CA THR A 136 2.12 -29.49 12.48
C THR A 136 1.09 -29.30 11.37
N SER A 137 0.18 -28.34 11.56
CA SER A 137 -0.76 -27.93 10.51
C SER A 137 -0.91 -26.41 10.46
N TRP A 138 -1.18 -25.91 9.25
CA TRP A 138 -1.60 -24.53 9.00
C TRP A 138 -3.05 -24.55 8.55
N ASP A 139 -3.88 -23.72 9.16
CA ASP A 139 -5.20 -23.39 8.65
C ASP A 139 -5.12 -22.15 7.75
N VAL A 140 -6.25 -21.73 7.19
CA VAL A 140 -6.35 -20.53 6.33
C VAL A 140 -5.79 -19.28 7.03
N ALA A 141 -6.07 -19.10 8.33
CA ALA A 141 -5.58 -17.93 9.06
C ALA A 141 -4.06 -17.95 9.22
N ALA A 142 -3.47 -19.11 9.50
CA ALA A 142 -2.03 -19.28 9.54
C ALA A 142 -1.38 -19.03 8.17
N VAL A 143 -1.97 -19.53 7.08
CA VAL A 143 -1.48 -19.27 5.71
C VAL A 143 -1.52 -17.77 5.38
N LYS A 144 -2.63 -17.08 5.70
CA LYS A 144 -2.76 -15.63 5.54
C LYS A 144 -1.64 -14.87 6.25
N ALA A 145 -1.38 -15.20 7.52
CA ALA A 145 -0.31 -14.57 8.29
C ALA A 145 1.10 -14.88 7.72
N LEU A 146 1.33 -16.10 7.21
CA LEU A 146 2.63 -16.49 6.67
C LEU A 146 3.00 -15.76 5.38
N VAL A 147 2.02 -15.46 4.52
CA VAL A 147 2.28 -14.72 3.26
C VAL A 147 2.47 -13.21 3.44
N GLN A 148 2.17 -12.69 4.63
CA GLN A 148 2.39 -11.29 5.00
C GLN A 148 3.73 -11.06 5.72
N VAL A 149 4.56 -12.10 5.89
CA VAL A 149 5.86 -11.96 6.54
C VAL A 149 6.83 -11.25 5.60
N PRO A 150 7.30 -10.03 5.92
CA PRO A 150 8.21 -9.28 5.07
C PRO A 150 9.64 -9.81 5.14
N THR A 151 10.45 -9.38 4.18
CA THR A 151 11.90 -9.55 4.11
C THR A 151 12.56 -8.18 4.10
N SER A 152 13.90 -8.13 4.01
CA SER A 152 14.64 -6.85 3.86
C SER A 152 14.94 -6.53 2.39
N GLY A 153 14.12 -7.07 1.47
CA GLY A 153 14.25 -6.87 0.04
C GLY A 153 12.87 -6.65 -0.53
N ALA A 154 12.78 -6.42 -1.84
CA ALA A 154 11.51 -6.09 -2.49
C ALA A 154 10.44 -7.16 -2.28
N ASP A 155 9.36 -6.79 -1.61
CA ASP A 155 8.22 -7.63 -1.26
C ASP A 155 6.91 -7.13 -1.89
N ASN A 156 5.95 -8.05 -1.99
CA ASN A 156 4.56 -7.72 -2.32
C ASN A 156 3.69 -8.18 -1.16
N LEU A 157 3.20 -7.22 -0.37
CA LEU A 157 2.37 -7.47 0.79
C LEU A 157 0.93 -7.07 0.51
N TYR A 158 0.01 -7.86 1.05
CA TYR A 158 -1.42 -7.71 0.82
C TYR A 158 -2.14 -7.89 2.15
N GLY A 159 -2.93 -6.89 2.51
CA GLY A 159 -3.95 -6.97 3.52
C GLY A 159 -5.17 -7.72 3.00
N TYR A 160 -6.27 -7.50 3.69
CA TYR A 160 -7.51 -8.24 3.62
C TYR A 160 -8.68 -7.27 3.81
N THR A 161 -9.85 -7.79 4.17
CA THR A 161 -11.06 -6.96 4.35
C THR A 161 -11.22 -6.40 5.77
N SER A 162 -10.17 -6.50 6.59
CA SER A 162 -10.13 -6.13 7.99
C SER A 162 -8.94 -5.23 8.26
N ASP A 163 -9.00 -4.42 9.31
CA ASP A 163 -7.87 -3.62 9.79
C ASP A 163 -6.57 -4.45 9.91
N ASP A 164 -5.62 -4.18 9.02
CA ASP A 164 -4.35 -4.86 8.90
C ASP A 164 -3.17 -3.99 9.36
N VAL A 165 -2.08 -4.66 9.76
CA VAL A 165 -0.82 -4.00 10.09
C VAL A 165 0.29 -4.64 9.26
N LEU A 166 0.82 -3.90 8.30
CA LEU A 166 1.83 -4.36 7.36
C LEU A 166 3.07 -3.48 7.46
N ASN A 167 4.25 -4.10 7.46
CA ASN A 167 5.53 -3.41 7.41
C ASN A 167 6.40 -4.02 6.30
N GLY A 168 6.75 -3.23 5.29
CA GLY A 168 7.64 -3.63 4.19
C GLY A 168 9.09 -3.88 4.62
N LEU A 169 9.54 -3.20 5.68
CA LEU A 169 10.95 -3.08 6.08
C LEU A 169 11.77 -2.31 5.02
N ASP A 170 13.04 -2.68 4.86
CA ASP A 170 13.88 -2.17 3.78
C ASP A 170 13.55 -2.94 2.48
N GLY A 171 13.69 -2.31 1.32
CA GLY A 171 13.36 -2.93 0.05
C GLY A 171 12.55 -1.97 -0.81
N ASN A 172 12.32 -2.32 -2.07
CA ASN A 172 11.35 -1.59 -2.88
C ASN A 172 10.07 -2.41 -2.88
N ASP A 173 9.17 -2.10 -1.97
CA ASP A 173 8.01 -2.90 -1.63
C ASP A 173 6.76 -2.38 -2.31
N THR A 174 5.80 -3.27 -2.44
CA THR A 174 4.44 -2.90 -2.80
C THR A 174 3.49 -3.44 -1.74
N ILE A 175 2.80 -2.54 -1.04
CA ILE A 175 1.86 -2.88 0.04
C ILE A 175 0.46 -2.42 -0.37
N ARG A 176 -0.55 -3.26 -0.14
CA ARG A 176 -1.97 -2.95 -0.35
C ARG A 176 -2.76 -3.32 0.89
N GLY A 177 -3.44 -2.38 1.53
CA GLY A 177 -4.30 -2.63 2.70
C GLY A 177 -5.61 -3.32 2.33
N TYR A 178 -6.23 -2.88 1.23
CA TYR A 178 -7.54 -3.28 0.71
C TYR A 178 -8.73 -2.71 1.46
N GLY A 179 -9.15 -3.28 2.59
CA GLY A 179 -10.34 -2.81 3.26
C GLY A 179 -10.21 -2.92 4.77
N GLY A 180 -10.75 -1.95 5.50
CA GLY A 180 -10.48 -1.79 6.92
C GLY A 180 -9.67 -0.52 7.15
N ASN A 181 -9.42 -0.19 8.42
CA ASN A 181 -8.53 0.91 8.76
C ASN A 181 -7.12 0.35 8.95
N ASP A 182 -6.28 0.49 7.94
CA ASP A 182 -5.00 -0.19 7.86
C ASP A 182 -3.87 0.68 8.40
N THR A 183 -2.85 0.03 8.95
CA THR A 183 -1.56 0.66 9.28
C THR A 183 -0.49 0.09 8.39
N LEU A 184 -0.06 0.87 7.41
CA LEU A 184 0.92 0.51 6.41
C LEU A 184 2.20 1.29 6.65
N ARG A 185 3.33 0.60 6.70
CA ARG A 185 4.64 1.22 6.87
C ARG A 185 5.64 0.59 5.92
N SER A 186 6.54 1.40 5.38
CA SER A 186 7.83 0.96 4.87
C SER A 186 8.98 1.67 5.60
N ASP A 187 10.18 1.11 5.54
CA ASP A 187 11.37 1.69 6.16
C ASP A 187 12.26 2.39 5.11
N ALA A 188 13.02 1.68 4.29
CA ALA A 188 13.91 2.31 3.31
C ALA A 188 13.79 1.66 1.94
N GLY A 189 13.64 2.48 0.91
CA GLY A 189 13.57 2.07 -0.48
C GLY A 189 12.51 2.86 -1.23
N ALA A 190 12.36 2.61 -2.53
CA ALA A 190 11.35 3.31 -3.31
C ALA A 190 10.07 2.49 -3.30
N ASP A 191 9.16 2.81 -2.39
CA ASP A 191 8.01 2.00 -2.05
C ASP A 191 6.71 2.46 -2.71
N THR A 192 5.74 1.56 -2.79
CA THR A 192 4.39 1.85 -3.29
C THR A 192 3.34 1.30 -2.32
N LEU A 193 2.63 2.19 -1.63
CA LEU A 193 1.64 1.84 -0.62
C LEU A 193 0.26 2.33 -1.06
N TYR A 194 -0.73 1.43 -0.98
CA TYR A 194 -2.14 1.71 -1.21
C TYR A 194 -2.93 1.37 0.06
N GLY A 195 -3.65 2.34 0.62
CA GLY A 195 -4.55 2.15 1.77
C GLY A 195 -5.71 1.24 1.41
N GLY A 196 -6.67 1.78 0.69
CA GLY A 196 -7.84 1.05 0.20
C GLY A 196 -9.13 1.69 0.70
N ASP A 197 -10.10 0.86 1.06
CA ASP A 197 -11.34 1.30 1.69
C ASP A 197 -11.17 1.39 3.22
N GLY A 198 -11.31 2.57 3.81
CA GLY A 198 -11.22 2.79 5.25
C GLY A 198 -10.28 3.94 5.56
N ASN A 199 -10.14 4.27 6.85
CA ASN A 199 -9.30 5.39 7.27
C ASN A 199 -7.90 4.87 7.59
N ASP A 200 -6.97 5.06 6.66
CA ASP A 200 -5.68 4.41 6.69
C ASP A 200 -4.58 5.30 7.28
N SER A 201 -3.57 4.67 7.86
CA SER A 201 -2.33 5.32 8.30
C SER A 201 -1.17 4.75 7.49
N ILE A 202 -0.54 5.60 6.67
CA ILE A 202 0.47 5.21 5.70
C ILE A 202 1.76 6.00 5.94
N ASP A 203 2.89 5.31 6.19
CA ASP A 203 4.23 5.90 6.30
C ASP A 203 5.17 5.27 5.27
N GLY A 204 5.64 6.07 4.30
CA GLY A 204 6.56 5.63 3.24
C GLY A 204 7.97 5.34 3.75
N GLY A 205 8.44 6.11 4.74
CA GLY A 205 9.77 5.94 5.30
C GLY A 205 10.83 6.79 4.59
N ALA A 206 11.85 6.15 4.04
CA ALA A 206 13.00 6.82 3.44
C ALA A 206 13.14 6.47 1.97
N ASP A 207 13.70 7.41 1.20
CA ASP A 207 13.78 7.40 -0.26
C ASP A 207 12.45 7.83 -0.90
N ASN A 208 12.31 7.73 -2.23
CA ASN A 208 11.19 8.37 -2.93
C ASN A 208 10.00 7.42 -3.04
N ASP A 209 8.91 7.74 -2.35
CA ASP A 209 7.76 6.85 -2.22
C ASP A 209 6.54 7.30 -2.99
N TYR A 210 5.66 6.34 -3.28
CA TYR A 210 4.32 6.57 -3.80
C TYR A 210 3.29 6.09 -2.78
N LEU A 211 2.50 7.01 -2.24
CA LEU A 211 1.44 6.72 -1.27
C LEU A 211 0.09 7.14 -1.84
N TYR A 212 -0.91 6.26 -1.72
CA TYR A 212 -2.28 6.56 -2.08
C TYR A 212 -3.26 6.03 -1.02
N GLY A 213 -3.99 6.93 -0.35
CA GLY A 213 -4.98 6.57 0.67
C GLY A 213 -6.18 5.82 0.09
N GLU A 214 -6.64 6.27 -1.08
CA GLU A 214 -7.82 5.76 -1.81
C GLU A 214 -9.15 6.25 -1.22
N ALA A 215 -9.83 5.51 -0.36
CA ALA A 215 -11.19 5.88 0.08
C ALA A 215 -11.31 5.85 1.61
N GLY A 216 -11.37 7.03 2.22
CA GLY A 216 -11.52 7.21 3.66
C GLY A 216 -10.89 8.52 4.09
N ASP A 217 -10.92 8.81 5.39
CA ASP A 217 -10.15 9.94 5.92
C ASP A 217 -8.75 9.44 6.30
N ASP A 218 -7.77 9.63 5.42
CA ASP A 218 -6.46 8.98 5.50
C ASP A 218 -5.37 9.88 6.08
N ALA A 219 -4.35 9.27 6.68
CA ALA A 219 -3.15 9.94 7.18
C ALA A 219 -1.90 9.42 6.46
N LEU A 220 -1.31 10.24 5.59
CA LEU A 220 -0.19 9.89 4.74
C LEU A 220 1.07 10.66 5.14
N GLN A 221 2.17 9.94 5.34
CA GLN A 221 3.47 10.50 5.68
C GLN A 221 4.55 9.97 4.71
N GLY A 222 5.10 10.84 3.86
CA GLY A 222 6.22 10.52 2.96
C GLY A 222 7.55 10.39 3.70
N SER A 223 7.70 11.09 4.82
CA SER A 223 8.87 11.04 5.70
C SER A 223 10.14 11.67 5.10
N SER A 224 10.98 10.97 4.36
CA SER A 224 12.18 11.59 3.76
C SER A 224 12.43 11.08 2.35
N GLY A 225 12.51 11.97 1.38
CA GLY A 225 12.43 11.54 -0.01
C GLY A 225 11.91 12.66 -0.87
N ASN A 226 11.69 12.38 -2.15
CA ASN A 226 10.84 13.23 -2.98
C ASN A 226 9.61 12.39 -3.29
N ASP A 227 8.62 12.53 -2.43
CA ASP A 227 7.51 11.61 -2.33
C ASP A 227 6.32 12.08 -3.15
N THR A 228 5.45 11.15 -3.51
CA THR A 228 4.20 11.43 -4.22
C THR A 228 3.03 10.90 -3.39
N LEU A 229 2.25 11.81 -2.83
CA LEU A 229 1.12 11.48 -1.96
C LEU A 229 -0.20 11.87 -2.64
N TYR A 230 -1.12 10.91 -2.69
CA TYR A 230 -2.51 11.11 -3.07
C TYR A 230 -3.41 10.76 -1.89
N GLY A 231 -4.26 11.67 -1.44
CA GLY A 231 -5.25 11.39 -0.40
C GLY A 231 -6.30 10.43 -0.95
N GLY A 232 -7.23 10.97 -1.74
CA GLY A 232 -8.21 10.19 -2.47
C GLY A 232 -9.60 10.76 -2.26
N ASN A 233 -10.53 9.93 -1.84
CA ASN A 233 -11.85 10.38 -1.43
C ASN A 233 -11.91 10.45 0.09
N GLY A 234 -12.16 11.62 0.67
CA GLY A 234 -12.29 11.79 2.10
C GLY A 234 -11.49 12.99 2.58
N ASN A 235 -11.39 13.18 3.89
CA ASN A 235 -10.68 14.33 4.46
C ASN A 235 -9.29 13.89 4.88
N ASP A 236 -8.33 14.08 4.00
CA ASP A 236 -7.02 13.47 4.16
C ASP A 236 -6.02 14.40 4.84
N THR A 237 -5.04 13.82 5.53
CA THR A 237 -3.88 14.53 6.07
C THR A 237 -2.64 14.06 5.34
N LEU A 238 -1.97 14.98 4.64
CA LEU A 238 -0.78 14.69 3.83
C LEU A 238 0.43 15.43 4.41
N GLU A 239 1.45 14.66 4.80
CA GLU A 239 2.75 15.13 5.27
C GLU A 239 3.84 14.63 4.32
N GLY A 240 4.35 15.49 3.43
CA GLY A 240 5.46 15.11 2.54
C GLY A 240 6.72 14.74 3.31
N GLY A 241 7.07 15.55 4.30
CA GLY A 241 8.28 15.35 5.09
C GLY A 241 9.48 16.04 4.46
N ALA A 242 10.67 15.47 4.60
CA ALA A 242 11.90 16.09 4.11
C ALA A 242 12.16 15.76 2.64
N GLY A 243 12.07 16.78 1.77
CA GLY A 243 12.63 16.74 0.43
C GLY A 243 11.87 17.63 -0.54
N ASN A 244 11.38 17.13 -1.66
CA ASN A 244 10.57 17.96 -2.57
C ASN A 244 9.40 17.14 -3.06
N ASP A 245 8.29 17.28 -2.36
CA ASP A 245 7.20 16.32 -2.48
C ASP A 245 6.10 16.84 -3.39
N TYR A 246 5.33 15.90 -3.94
CA TYR A 246 4.09 16.18 -4.65
C TYR A 246 2.91 15.70 -3.81
N LEU A 247 2.02 16.62 -3.46
CA LEU A 247 0.86 16.34 -2.61
C LEU A 247 -0.44 16.69 -3.35
N ASN A 248 -1.40 15.76 -3.34
CA ASN A 248 -2.73 15.97 -3.91
C ASN A 248 -3.77 15.29 -3.01
N GLY A 249 -4.55 16.07 -2.26
CA GLY A 249 -5.59 15.54 -1.39
C GLY A 249 -6.81 14.98 -2.14
N ASN A 250 -6.99 15.34 -3.42
CA ASN A 250 -8.10 14.92 -4.27
C ASN A 250 -9.49 15.46 -3.81
N GLU A 251 -10.46 14.60 -3.47
CA GLU A 251 -11.84 15.02 -3.15
C GLU A 251 -12.03 15.06 -1.64
N GLY A 252 -12.40 16.22 -1.08
CA GLY A 252 -12.74 16.31 0.33
C GLY A 252 -12.25 17.59 0.98
N SER A 253 -11.99 17.56 2.28
CA SER A 253 -11.40 18.70 3.01
C SER A 253 -10.03 18.31 3.54
N ASP A 254 -9.01 18.61 2.77
CA ASP A 254 -7.68 18.04 3.00
C ASP A 254 -6.80 18.95 3.83
N THR A 255 -5.87 18.36 4.57
CA THR A 255 -4.85 19.05 5.34
C THR A 255 -3.46 18.69 4.83
N TYR A 256 -2.79 19.67 4.24
CA TYR A 256 -1.39 19.58 3.85
C TYR A 256 -0.52 20.16 4.96
N VAL A 257 0.30 19.34 5.60
CA VAL A 257 1.20 19.79 6.67
C VAL A 257 2.51 20.27 6.05
N PHE A 258 3.10 21.33 6.60
CA PHE A 258 4.39 21.84 6.17
C PHE A 258 5.23 22.32 7.36
N ASN A 259 6.50 21.89 7.43
CA ASN A 259 7.44 22.29 8.48
C ASN A 259 8.75 22.84 7.92
N SER A 260 9.58 23.40 8.81
CA SER A 260 10.94 23.82 8.44
C SER A 260 11.82 22.59 8.21
N GLY A 261 12.67 22.64 7.18
CA GLY A 261 13.50 21.53 6.72
C GLY A 261 12.79 20.54 5.78
N TRP A 262 11.54 20.82 5.39
CA TRP A 262 10.76 19.96 4.50
C TRP A 262 11.03 20.21 3.02
N GLY A 263 11.79 21.27 2.69
CA GLY A 263 12.24 21.52 1.33
C GLY A 263 11.15 22.15 0.46
N GLN A 264 11.02 21.73 -0.81
CA GLN A 264 10.25 22.47 -1.82
C GLN A 264 9.09 21.67 -2.40
N ASP A 265 7.96 21.72 -1.70
CA ASP A 265 6.81 20.89 -2.04
C ASP A 265 5.90 21.56 -3.07
N SER A 266 5.18 20.72 -3.80
CA SER A 266 4.17 21.10 -4.78
C SER A 266 2.83 20.50 -4.39
N ILE A 267 1.85 21.36 -4.17
CA ILE A 267 0.48 20.98 -3.87
C ILE A 267 -0.38 21.17 -5.13
N TYR A 268 -1.18 20.16 -5.46
CA TYR A 268 -2.22 20.25 -6.47
C TYR A 268 -3.59 20.07 -5.79
N ASN A 269 -4.27 21.18 -5.52
CA ASN A 269 -5.55 21.19 -4.79
C ASN A 269 -6.73 21.43 -5.74
N TYR A 270 -6.83 20.68 -6.84
CA TYR A 270 -7.99 20.82 -7.73
C TYR A 270 -9.18 20.04 -7.16
N ASP A 271 -10.09 20.77 -6.52
CA ASP A 271 -11.33 20.18 -6.01
C ASP A 271 -12.55 21.08 -6.30
N THR A 272 -13.60 20.43 -6.80
CA THR A 272 -14.91 21.00 -7.14
C THR A 272 -16.05 20.49 -6.25
N SER A 273 -15.74 19.66 -5.26
CA SER A 273 -16.67 19.15 -4.27
C SER A 273 -17.32 20.30 -3.49
N THR A 274 -18.56 20.10 -3.05
CA THR A 274 -19.29 21.13 -2.31
C THR A 274 -18.99 21.07 -0.83
N GLY A 275 -18.61 22.20 -0.23
CA GLY A 275 -18.41 22.28 1.22
C GLY A 275 -17.02 21.83 1.68
N ARG A 276 -16.09 21.60 0.75
CA ARG A 276 -14.66 21.44 1.06
C ARG A 276 -14.10 22.62 1.84
N SER A 277 -13.05 22.32 2.60
CA SER A 277 -12.33 23.30 3.39
C SER A 277 -10.87 22.85 3.54
N ASP A 278 -10.08 23.05 2.50
CA ASP A 278 -8.70 22.59 2.45
C ASP A 278 -7.77 23.51 3.24
N VAL A 279 -6.71 22.93 3.80
CA VAL A 279 -5.85 23.56 4.80
C VAL A 279 -4.40 23.34 4.44
N ILE A 280 -3.60 24.40 4.44
CA ILE A 280 -2.16 24.26 4.65
C ILE A 280 -1.87 24.57 6.12
N ALA A 281 -1.33 23.59 6.84
CA ALA A 281 -0.99 23.68 8.25
C ALA A 281 0.52 23.83 8.43
N PHE A 282 0.96 25.02 8.79
CA PHE A 282 2.35 25.29 9.14
C PHE A 282 2.61 24.91 10.60
N GLY A 283 3.54 23.98 10.81
CA GLY A 283 3.87 23.51 12.16
C GLY A 283 4.73 24.47 12.98
N ASP A 284 5.25 23.95 14.10
CA ASP A 284 5.97 24.74 15.09
C ASP A 284 7.20 25.45 14.51
N GLY A 285 7.40 26.70 14.92
CA GLY A 285 8.55 27.52 14.49
C GLY A 285 8.32 28.32 13.20
N ILE A 286 7.21 28.10 12.49
CA ILE A 286 6.80 28.93 11.34
C ILE A 286 5.74 29.93 11.78
N ALA A 287 6.18 31.14 12.13
CA ALA A 287 5.27 32.23 12.47
C ALA A 287 4.75 32.95 11.21
N THR A 288 3.64 33.67 11.36
CA THR A 288 3.00 34.42 10.25
C THR A 288 3.91 35.47 9.59
N ASP A 289 4.91 35.98 10.31
CA ASP A 289 5.91 36.93 9.79
C ASP A 289 7.15 36.27 9.19
N GLN A 290 7.25 34.93 9.25
CA GLN A 290 8.24 34.11 8.55
C GLN A 290 7.74 33.62 7.18
N LEU A 291 6.47 33.84 6.85
CA LEU A 291 5.88 33.41 5.58
C LEU A 291 5.96 34.51 4.54
N TRP A 292 6.48 34.18 3.35
CA TRP A 292 6.54 35.07 2.20
C TRP A 292 5.71 34.51 1.05
N PHE A 293 4.62 35.21 0.73
CA PHE A 293 3.68 34.88 -0.33
C PHE A 293 4.07 35.56 -1.64
N ARG A 294 4.13 34.80 -2.72
CA ARG A 294 4.50 35.30 -4.04
C ARG A 294 3.71 34.60 -5.14
N ARG A 295 3.17 35.37 -6.06
CA ARG A 295 2.66 34.84 -7.32
C ARG A 295 3.81 34.52 -8.27
N VAL A 296 3.84 33.30 -8.81
CA VAL A 296 4.76 32.87 -9.86
C VAL A 296 3.95 32.26 -10.99
N ASN A 297 3.82 32.97 -12.12
CA ASN A 297 2.94 32.57 -13.22
C ASN A 297 1.46 32.38 -12.75
N ALA A 298 0.95 31.14 -12.84
CA ALA A 298 -0.38 30.74 -12.39
C ALA A 298 -0.38 30.21 -10.94
N ASP A 299 0.78 30.06 -10.32
CA ASP A 299 0.94 29.39 -9.03
C ASP A 299 1.08 30.40 -7.89
N LEU A 300 0.75 29.94 -6.68
CA LEU A 300 1.06 30.62 -5.43
C LEU A 300 2.25 29.91 -4.78
N GLU A 301 3.33 30.64 -4.54
CA GLU A 301 4.47 30.17 -3.77
C GLU A 301 4.42 30.78 -2.37
N VAL A 302 4.56 29.94 -1.35
CA VAL A 302 4.68 30.35 0.06
C VAL A 302 6.01 29.83 0.59
N SER A 303 6.94 30.75 0.88
CA SER A 303 8.30 30.40 1.32
C SER A 303 8.54 30.78 2.78
N VAL A 304 9.39 30.02 3.46
CA VAL A 304 9.80 30.28 4.85
C VAL A 304 11.10 31.09 4.85
N ILE A 305 11.01 32.32 5.35
CA ILE A 305 12.13 33.28 5.41
C ILE A 305 13.26 32.69 6.25
N GLY A 306 14.49 32.76 5.73
CA GLY A 306 15.67 32.19 6.38
C GLY A 306 16.00 30.77 5.99
N SER A 307 15.16 30.12 5.19
CA SER A 307 15.36 28.76 4.71
C SER A 307 15.30 28.68 3.18
N THR A 308 15.43 27.48 2.64
CA THR A 308 15.06 27.13 1.26
C THR A 308 13.65 26.55 1.17
N ASP A 309 12.98 26.38 2.30
CA ASP A 309 11.71 25.69 2.41
C ASP A 309 10.60 26.53 1.79
N LYS A 310 9.76 25.88 0.96
CA LYS A 310 8.58 26.49 0.38
C LYS A 310 7.56 25.43 0.02
N THR A 311 6.30 25.85 -0.06
CA THR A 311 5.26 25.08 -0.73
C THR A 311 4.71 25.88 -1.90
N THR A 312 4.44 25.20 -3.02
CA THR A 312 3.91 25.77 -4.26
C THR A 312 2.54 25.19 -4.54
N ILE A 313 1.50 26.01 -4.48
CA ILE A 313 0.14 25.62 -4.83
C ILE A 313 -0.05 25.86 -6.33
N SER A 314 -0.13 24.77 -7.07
CA SER A 314 -0.23 24.77 -8.52
C SER A 314 -1.55 25.36 -8.99
N ASN A 315 -1.50 26.21 -10.00
CA ASN A 315 -2.67 26.81 -10.64
C ASN A 315 -3.59 27.65 -9.74
N TRP A 316 -3.13 28.10 -8.58
CA TRP A 316 -3.89 28.98 -7.67
C TRP A 316 -4.65 30.09 -8.42
N TYR A 317 -3.97 30.79 -9.34
CA TYR A 317 -4.54 31.91 -10.10
C TYR A 317 -5.37 31.51 -11.33
N SER A 318 -5.61 30.22 -11.55
CA SER A 318 -6.44 29.68 -12.63
C SER A 318 -7.91 29.53 -12.23
N GLY A 319 -8.23 29.56 -10.94
CA GLY A 319 -9.60 29.57 -10.43
C GLY A 319 -9.71 29.02 -9.00
N ALA A 320 -10.81 29.34 -8.31
CA ALA A 320 -11.04 28.97 -6.92
C ALA A 320 -11.00 27.45 -6.67
N ALA A 321 -11.26 26.63 -7.70
CA ALA A 321 -11.13 25.18 -7.63
C ALA A 321 -9.72 24.71 -7.27
N TYR A 322 -8.67 25.52 -7.48
CA TYR A 322 -7.27 25.20 -7.15
C TYR A 322 -6.80 25.81 -5.81
N HIS A 323 -7.66 26.55 -5.12
CA HIS A 323 -7.31 27.17 -3.85
C HIS A 323 -7.43 26.16 -2.72
N VAL A 324 -6.45 26.16 -1.81
CA VAL A 324 -6.72 25.80 -0.42
C VAL A 324 -7.51 26.92 0.27
N ASP A 325 -8.49 26.58 1.09
CA ASP A 325 -9.39 27.56 1.72
C ASP A 325 -8.73 28.35 2.85
N GLN A 326 -7.76 27.74 3.53
CA GLN A 326 -7.10 28.35 4.67
C GLN A 326 -5.63 27.95 4.82
N PHE A 327 -4.85 28.87 5.37
CA PHE A 327 -3.52 28.64 5.90
C PHE A 327 -3.59 28.81 7.41
N THR A 328 -2.95 27.91 8.15
CA THR A 328 -2.92 27.95 9.62
C THR A 328 -1.49 27.86 10.13
N THR A 329 -1.22 28.48 11.28
CA THR A 329 0.05 28.35 12.01
C THR A 329 -0.20 27.67 13.36
N ALA A 330 0.82 27.06 13.95
CA ALA A 330 0.72 26.35 15.23
C ALA A 330 0.18 27.20 16.41
N ASP A 331 0.30 28.54 16.36
CA ASP A 331 -0.30 29.46 17.34
C ASP A 331 -1.81 29.69 17.14
N GLY A 332 -2.43 28.99 16.18
CA GLY A 332 -3.86 29.00 15.89
C GLY A 332 -4.32 30.14 14.98
N LYS A 333 -3.41 30.96 14.45
CA LYS A 333 -3.80 32.01 13.49
C LYS A 333 -4.22 31.40 12.17
N ARG A 334 -5.19 32.05 11.55
CA ARG A 334 -5.76 31.62 10.27
C ARG A 334 -5.73 32.75 9.24
N LEU A 335 -5.34 32.41 8.02
CA LEU A 335 -5.44 33.24 6.82
C LEU A 335 -6.38 32.55 5.83
N LEU A 336 -7.41 33.24 5.37
CA LEU A 336 -8.32 32.72 4.35
C LEU A 336 -7.77 32.97 2.94
N ASP A 337 -8.17 32.14 1.99
CA ASP A 337 -7.84 32.28 0.57
C ASP A 337 -8.16 33.70 0.03
N THR A 338 -9.30 34.26 0.41
CA THR A 338 -9.78 35.62 0.06
C THR A 338 -8.87 36.73 0.56
N GLN A 339 -7.97 36.44 1.50
CA GLN A 339 -7.03 37.39 2.10
C GLN A 339 -5.60 37.27 1.53
N VAL A 340 -5.28 36.17 0.84
CA VAL A 340 -3.93 35.88 0.31
C VAL A 340 -3.44 37.00 -0.62
N ASP A 341 -4.30 37.50 -1.51
CA ASP A 341 -3.92 38.53 -2.47
C ASP A 341 -3.48 39.84 -1.80
N SER A 342 -3.98 40.15 -0.60
CA SER A 342 -3.53 41.33 0.16
C SER A 342 -2.06 41.19 0.58
N LEU A 343 -1.64 39.98 0.97
CA LEU A 343 -0.24 39.71 1.31
C LEU A 343 0.63 39.70 0.07
N VAL A 344 0.21 39.01 -1.00
CA VAL A 344 0.96 38.95 -2.28
C VAL A 344 1.20 40.34 -2.85
N GLN A 345 0.20 41.22 -2.86
CA GLN A 345 0.34 42.59 -3.36
C GLN A 345 1.29 43.43 -2.49
N ALA A 346 1.20 43.31 -1.17
CA ALA A 346 2.08 44.03 -0.25
C ALA A 346 3.54 43.57 -0.41
N MET A 347 3.76 42.26 -0.48
CA MET A 347 5.09 41.65 -0.62
C MET A 347 5.72 41.90 -2.00
N ALA A 348 4.92 42.01 -3.06
CA ALA A 348 5.40 42.32 -4.41
C ALA A 348 6.07 43.70 -4.54
N SER A 349 5.87 44.61 -3.57
CA SER A 349 6.52 45.92 -3.52
C SER A 349 8.00 45.86 -3.12
N PHE A 350 8.49 44.67 -2.77
CA PHE A 350 9.80 44.41 -2.20
C PHE A 350 10.54 43.34 -2.98
N SER A 351 11.87 43.31 -2.85
CA SER A 351 12.64 42.18 -3.34
C SER A 351 12.35 40.95 -2.49
N PRO A 352 12.12 39.77 -3.08
CA PRO A 352 11.97 38.53 -2.33
C PRO A 352 13.17 38.32 -1.40
N PRO A 353 12.96 37.80 -0.17
CA PRO A 353 14.05 37.46 0.74
C PRO A 353 15.04 36.53 0.06
N ALA A 354 16.34 36.82 0.19
CA ALA A 354 17.36 35.93 -0.34
C ALA A 354 17.37 34.62 0.47
N SER A 355 17.76 33.51 -0.17
CA SER A 355 17.96 32.24 0.54
C SER A 355 18.95 32.42 1.70
N GLY A 356 18.59 31.92 2.88
CA GLY A 356 19.38 32.08 4.11
C GLY A 356 19.25 33.43 4.82
N GLN A 357 18.44 34.37 4.29
CA GLN A 357 18.12 35.62 4.99
C GLN A 357 17.11 35.35 6.11
N SER A 358 17.59 35.13 7.34
CA SER A 358 16.75 34.77 8.49
C SER A 358 15.86 35.87 9.03
N THR A 359 16.06 37.13 8.61
CA THR A 359 15.20 38.24 9.02
C THR A 359 15.02 39.24 7.88
N LEU A 360 13.79 39.71 7.69
CA LEU A 360 13.50 40.82 6.78
C LEU A 360 14.19 42.11 7.23
N PRO A 361 14.56 43.03 6.33
CA PRO A 361 15.02 44.35 6.72
C PRO A 361 13.96 45.07 7.58
N GLN A 362 14.37 45.92 8.53
CA GLN A 362 13.42 46.58 9.44
C GLN A 362 12.30 47.32 8.69
N ASN A 363 12.65 48.04 7.61
CA ASN A 363 11.68 48.76 6.80
C ASN A 363 10.67 47.85 6.07
N TYR A 364 11.01 46.58 5.82
CA TYR A 364 10.08 45.61 5.24
C TYR A 364 9.12 45.13 6.33
N ARG A 365 9.65 44.80 7.52
CA ARG A 365 8.82 44.42 8.67
C ARG A 365 7.82 45.50 9.04
N ASP A 366 8.27 46.75 9.19
CA ASP A 366 7.42 47.89 9.53
C ASP A 366 6.30 48.10 8.49
N ALA A 367 6.60 47.88 7.21
CA ALA A 367 5.63 48.03 6.13
C ALA A 367 4.61 46.88 6.06
N LEU A 368 5.04 45.65 6.36
CA LEU A 368 4.21 44.45 6.24
C LEU A 368 3.41 44.12 7.51
N GLU A 369 3.85 44.58 8.69
CA GLU A 369 3.24 44.27 9.99
C GLU A 369 1.73 44.53 10.02
N SER A 370 1.31 45.70 9.50
CA SER A 370 -0.11 46.07 9.47
C SER A 370 -0.94 45.16 8.56
N VAL A 371 -0.37 44.71 7.43
CA VAL A 371 -1.05 43.81 6.48
C VAL A 371 -1.12 42.39 7.04
N ILE A 372 -0.03 41.90 7.64
CA ILE A 372 0.01 40.58 8.28
C ILE A 372 -1.02 40.51 9.41
N THR A 373 -1.01 41.48 10.34
CA THR A 373 -1.95 41.53 11.48
C THR A 373 -3.41 41.72 11.05
N ALA A 374 -3.64 42.43 9.95
CA ALA A 374 -5.00 42.64 9.43
C ALA A 374 -5.60 41.36 8.84
N ASN A 375 -4.77 40.51 8.22
CA ASN A 375 -5.24 39.33 7.49
C ASN A 375 -5.22 38.04 8.32
N TRP A 376 -4.14 37.78 9.07
CA TRP A 376 -4.09 36.65 9.99
C TRP A 376 -4.96 36.92 11.23
N LYS A 377 -5.89 36.02 11.55
CA LYS A 377 -6.85 36.15 12.66
C LYS A 377 -6.76 35.05 13.69
#